data_AF-A0AAF0QK23-F1
#
_entry.id   AF-A0AAF0QK23-F1
#
_cell.length_a   1.000
_cell.length_b   1.000
_cell.length_c   1.000
_cell.angle_alpha   90.00
_cell.angle_beta   90.00
_cell.angle_gamma   90.00
#
_symmetry.space_group_name_H-M   'P 1'
#
loop_
_entity.id
_entity.type
_entity.pdbx_description
1 polymer ?
#
loop_
_entity_poly.entity_id
_entity_poly.type
_entity_poly.pdbx_seq_one_letter_code
_entity_poly.pdbx_strand_id
1 'polypeptide(L)'
;MENILARYNPISETNSEPAIVETIATEVEPQTELDNLKEEIAVLHKIQSGLLAKNLDGLSFTELQNLEHMLKEGALSVKDHMERKLMGQFELYMPEEEKAMIEAKILPEQVIELQRELAMKENSFDETDTFLHLRLPVDSNLKLGTPKAENDADNPMIIE
;
A
#
# COMPACT_ATOMS: atom_id res chain seq x y z
N MET A 1 43.13 43.27 29.44
CA MET A 1 42.62 43.36 28.05
C MET A 1 43.61 42.73 27.06
N GLU A 2 44.91 42.79 27.35
CA GLU A 2 46.00 42.22 26.56
C GLU A 2 45.88 40.71 26.27
N ASN A 3 45.37 39.91 27.21
CA ASN A 3 45.20 38.46 27.03
C ASN A 3 44.16 38.06 25.97
N ILE A 4 43.23 38.94 25.61
CA ILE A 4 42.24 38.68 24.56
C ILE A 4 42.86 38.97 23.18
N LEU A 5 43.67 40.03 23.08
CA LEU A 5 44.34 40.42 21.85
C LEU A 5 45.43 39.43 21.43
N ALA A 6 46.12 38.80 22.41
CA ALA A 6 47.12 37.77 22.15
C ALA A 6 46.56 36.50 21.46
N ARG A 7 45.25 36.22 21.59
CA ARG A 7 44.63 35.06 20.93
C ARG A 7 44.37 35.25 19.45
N TYR A 8 44.36 36.49 18.97
CA TYR A 8 44.00 36.84 17.59
C TYR A 8 45.20 37.31 16.75
N ASN A 9 46.41 37.36 17.32
CA ASN A 9 47.61 37.71 16.56
C ASN A 9 48.62 36.53 16.57
N PRO A 10 48.46 35.53 15.69
CA PRO A 10 49.35 34.37 15.66
C PRO A 10 50.70 34.67 14.99
N ILE A 11 50.97 35.91 14.57
CA ILE A 11 52.18 36.26 13.82
C ILE A 11 52.74 37.58 14.32
N SER A 12 53.38 37.57 15.48
CA SER A 12 54.43 38.54 15.77
C SER A 12 55.46 37.91 16.71
N GLU A 13 56.59 37.57 16.10
CA GLU A 13 57.91 37.51 16.72
C GLU A 13 58.22 36.33 17.64
N THR A 14 58.72 35.24 17.07
CA THR A 14 60.09 34.77 17.39
C THR A 14 60.66 33.97 16.22
N ASN A 15 61.79 34.46 15.69
CA ASN A 15 62.72 33.64 14.92
C ASN A 15 63.17 32.46 15.78
N SER A 16 62.81 31.24 15.40
CA SER A 16 63.54 30.04 15.82
C SER A 16 63.37 28.98 14.74
N GLU A 17 64.40 28.89 13.90
CA GLU A 17 64.72 27.84 12.93
C GLU A 17 63.64 27.44 11.91
N PRO A 18 64.02 27.16 10.64
CA PRO A 18 63.11 26.44 9.76
C PRO A 18 63.05 25.00 10.25
N ALA A 19 62.21 24.73 11.24
CA ALA A 19 61.62 23.41 11.35
C ALA A 19 60.84 23.23 10.04
N ILE A 20 61.41 22.44 9.14
CA ILE A 20 60.72 21.88 7.98
C ILE A 20 59.59 21.02 8.57
N VAL A 21 58.51 21.69 8.94
CA VAL A 21 57.22 21.04 9.08
C VAL A 21 56.78 20.87 7.64
N GLU A 22 57.18 19.72 7.10
CA GLU A 22 56.59 19.10 5.94
C GLU A 22 55.08 19.08 6.21
N THR A 23 54.43 20.16 5.80
CA THR A 23 53.00 20.24 5.69
C THR A 23 52.72 19.20 4.62
N ILE A 24 52.31 18.01 5.07
CA ILE A 24 51.52 17.09 4.27
C ILE A 24 50.17 17.80 4.08
N ALA A 25 50.21 18.90 3.34
CA ALA A 25 49.08 19.38 2.59
C ALA A 25 48.88 18.32 1.52
N THR A 26 48.10 17.31 1.85
CA THR A 26 47.38 16.56 0.83
C THR A 26 46.36 17.53 0.21
N GLU A 27 46.84 18.47 -0.60
CA GLU A 27 46.10 18.99 -1.74
C GLU A 27 45.90 17.79 -2.66
N VAL A 28 44.91 16.96 -2.34
CA VAL A 28 44.31 16.07 -3.32
C VAL A 28 43.62 17.00 -4.30
N GLU A 29 44.34 17.34 -5.37
CA GLU A 29 43.88 18.20 -6.45
C GLU A 29 42.48 17.70 -6.89
N PRO A 30 41.46 18.56 -7.09
CA PRO A 30 40.10 18.13 -7.41
C PRO A 30 40.03 17.22 -8.65
N GLN A 31 41.04 17.30 -9.52
CA GLN A 31 41.24 16.40 -10.65
C GLN A 31 41.52 14.95 -10.22
N THR A 32 42.32 14.75 -9.17
CA THR A 32 42.65 13.42 -8.61
C THR A 32 41.44 12.77 -7.95
N GLU A 33 40.60 13.54 -7.25
CA GLU A 33 39.35 13.03 -6.69
C GLU A 33 38.36 12.62 -7.80
N LEU A 34 38.24 13.45 -8.84
CA LEU A 34 37.39 13.13 -9.99
C LEU A 34 37.85 11.84 -10.70
N ASP A 35 39.17 11.66 -10.86
CA ASP A 35 39.71 10.47 -11.52
C ASP A 35 39.54 9.21 -10.66
N ASN A 36 39.67 9.33 -9.33
CA ASN A 36 39.33 8.24 -8.39
C ASN A 36 37.85 7.85 -8.48
N LEU A 37 36.94 8.83 -8.52
CA LEU A 37 35.50 8.58 -8.64
C LEU A 37 35.14 7.89 -9.97
N LYS A 38 35.80 8.27 -11.08
CA LYS A 38 35.61 7.60 -12.37
C LYS A 38 36.06 6.13 -12.31
N GLU A 39 37.16 5.85 -11.64
CA GLU A 39 37.64 4.49 -11.45
C GLU A 39 36.65 3.66 -10.62
N GLU A 40 36.16 4.21 -9.51
CA GLU A 40 35.14 3.55 -8.68
C GLU A 40 33.86 3.25 -9.47
N ILE A 41 33.37 4.20 -10.25
CA ILE A 41 32.21 4.01 -11.14
C ILE A 41 32.48 2.89 -12.15
N ALA A 42 33.67 2.83 -12.73
CA ALA A 42 34.03 1.77 -13.68
C ALA A 42 34.04 0.39 -13.01
N VAL A 43 34.55 0.30 -11.79
CA VAL A 43 34.53 -0.94 -10.98
C VAL A 43 33.10 -1.35 -10.66
N LEU A 44 32.27 -0.41 -10.18
CA LEU A 44 30.86 -0.67 -9.87
C LEU A 44 30.08 -1.14 -11.10
N HIS A 45 30.29 -0.51 -12.27
CA HIS A 45 29.67 -0.93 -13.52
C HIS A 45 30.08 -2.33 -13.95
N LYS A 46 31.35 -2.69 -13.76
CA LYS A 46 31.83 -4.04 -14.05
C LYS A 46 31.14 -5.08 -13.16
N ILE A 47 31.07 -4.81 -11.85
CA ILE A 47 30.38 -5.69 -10.89
C ILE A 47 28.89 -5.81 -11.23
N GLN A 48 28.22 -4.68 -11.49
CA GLN A 48 26.80 -4.66 -11.87
C GLN A 48 26.55 -5.46 -13.15
N SER A 49 27.41 -5.34 -14.16
CA SER A 49 27.30 -6.11 -15.39
C SER A 49 27.34 -7.61 -15.10
N GLY A 50 28.29 -8.05 -14.26
CA GLY A 50 28.37 -9.44 -13.81
C GLY A 50 27.11 -9.89 -13.07
N LEU A 51 26.60 -9.09 -12.13
CA LEU A 51 25.34 -9.37 -11.41
C LEU A 51 24.12 -9.46 -12.35
N LEU A 52 24.16 -8.77 -13.49
CA LEU A 52 23.15 -8.86 -14.54
C LEU A 52 23.42 -9.96 -15.57
N ALA A 53 24.37 -10.86 -15.29
CA ALA A 53 24.83 -11.94 -16.17
C ALA A 53 25.34 -11.44 -17.54
N LYS A 54 25.89 -10.22 -17.59
CA LYS A 54 26.50 -9.61 -18.77
C LYS A 54 28.02 -9.56 -18.61
N ASN A 55 28.74 -9.63 -19.73
CA ASN A 55 30.20 -9.49 -19.77
C ASN A 55 30.92 -10.42 -18.78
N LEU A 56 30.54 -11.70 -18.77
CA LEU A 56 31.16 -12.74 -17.93
C LEU A 56 32.51 -13.22 -18.51
N ASP A 57 32.77 -12.90 -19.78
CA ASP A 57 34.03 -13.21 -20.44
C ASP A 57 35.19 -12.51 -19.73
N GLY A 58 36.26 -13.26 -19.44
CA GLY A 58 37.44 -12.75 -18.74
C GLY A 58 37.36 -12.85 -17.20
N LEU A 59 36.25 -13.34 -16.63
CA LEU A 59 36.21 -13.75 -15.23
C LEU A 59 36.86 -15.13 -15.06
N SER A 60 37.62 -15.29 -13.99
CA SER A 60 38.12 -16.57 -13.53
C SER A 60 36.99 -17.45 -12.98
N PHE A 61 37.24 -18.76 -12.90
CA PHE A 61 36.27 -19.70 -12.32
C PHE A 61 35.89 -19.33 -10.88
N THR A 62 36.85 -18.87 -10.07
CA THR A 62 36.61 -18.43 -8.70
C THR A 62 35.74 -17.18 -8.63
N GLU A 63 35.93 -16.23 -9.53
CA GLU A 63 35.08 -15.02 -9.60
C GLU A 63 33.66 -15.37 -10.02
N LEU A 64 33.50 -16.30 -10.97
CA LEU A 64 32.19 -16.82 -11.36
C LEU A 64 31.48 -17.55 -10.22
N GLN A 65 32.21 -18.36 -9.44
CA GLN A 65 31.64 -19.04 -8.28
C GLN A 65 31.19 -18.04 -7.19
N ASN A 66 31.99 -17.01 -6.94
CA ASN A 66 31.61 -15.94 -6.01
C ASN A 66 30.37 -15.18 -6.50
N LEU A 67 30.31 -14.90 -7.81
CA LEU A 67 29.16 -14.25 -8.43
C LEU A 67 27.89 -15.09 -8.32
N GLU A 68 27.99 -16.40 -8.59
CA GLU A 68 26.89 -17.36 -8.41
C GLU A 68 26.38 -17.36 -6.96
N HIS A 69 27.30 -17.41 -5.99
CA HIS A 69 26.96 -17.37 -4.58
C HIS A 69 26.23 -16.07 -4.21
N MET A 70 26.75 -14.90 -4.62
CA MET A 70 26.10 -13.62 -4.36
C MET A 70 24.70 -13.53 -4.97
N LEU A 71 24.52 -14.01 -6.19
CA LEU A 71 23.22 -14.02 -6.86
C LEU A 71 22.22 -14.92 -6.15
N LYS A 72 22.66 -16.09 -5.70
CA LYS A 72 21.82 -17.02 -4.94
C LYS A 72 21.36 -16.42 -3.62
N GLU A 73 22.28 -15.89 -2.83
CA GLU A 73 21.96 -15.26 -1.54
C GLU A 73 21.07 -14.02 -1.73
N GLY A 74 21.37 -13.19 -2.73
CA GLY A 74 20.56 -12.03 -3.10
C GLY A 74 19.14 -12.43 -3.50
N ALA A 75 18.99 -13.46 -4.32
CA ALA A 75 17.68 -13.97 -4.73
C ALA A 75 16.87 -14.51 -3.54
N LEU A 76 17.50 -15.24 -2.63
CA LEU A 76 16.86 -15.73 -1.40
C LEU A 76 16.39 -14.57 -0.52
N SER A 77 17.23 -13.55 -0.31
CA SER A 77 16.88 -12.37 0.48
C SER A 77 15.70 -11.60 -0.10
N VAL A 78 15.67 -11.41 -1.43
CA VAL A 78 14.55 -10.76 -2.13
C VAL A 78 13.27 -11.58 -2.00
N LYS A 79 13.35 -12.90 -2.19
CA LYS A 79 12.22 -13.83 -1.99
C LYS A 79 11.65 -13.72 -0.58
N ASP A 80 12.50 -13.81 0.44
CA ASP A 80 12.07 -13.76 1.85
C ASP A 80 11.48 -12.39 2.22
N HIS A 81 11.96 -11.30 1.60
CA HIS A 81 11.34 -9.99 1.75
C HIS A 81 9.94 -9.93 1.12
N MET A 82 9.77 -10.47 -0.09
CA MET A 82 8.47 -10.54 -0.76
C MET A 82 7.48 -11.42 0.00
N GLU A 83 7.91 -12.57 0.50
CA GLU A 83 7.09 -13.49 1.29
C GLU A 83 6.60 -12.82 2.59
N ARG A 84 7.49 -12.13 3.32
CA ARG A 84 7.09 -11.36 4.51
C ARG A 84 6.09 -10.26 4.18
N LYS A 85 6.28 -9.55 3.07
CA LYS A 85 5.36 -8.51 2.63
C LYS A 85 3.98 -9.09 2.28
N LEU A 86 3.95 -10.24 1.61
CA LEU A 86 2.71 -10.93 1.25
C LEU A 86 1.99 -11.46 2.48
N MET A 87 2.72 -12.09 3.41
CA MET A 87 2.15 -12.60 4.67
C MET A 87 1.54 -11.47 5.49
N GLY A 88 2.23 -10.33 5.61
CA GLY A 88 1.70 -9.16 6.32
C GLY A 88 0.42 -8.60 5.67
N GLN A 89 0.27 -8.69 4.34
CA GLN A 89 -1.00 -8.35 3.70
C GLN A 89 -2.09 -9.37 4.03
N PHE A 90 -1.77 -10.66 3.98
CA PHE A 90 -2.73 -11.71 4.30
C PHE A 90 -3.25 -11.60 5.73
N GLU A 91 -2.37 -11.38 6.70
CA GLU A 91 -2.71 -11.16 8.11
C GLU A 91 -3.60 -9.91 8.32
N LEU A 92 -3.47 -8.90 7.47
CA LEU A 92 -4.29 -7.69 7.54
C LEU A 92 -5.73 -7.93 7.06
N TYR A 93 -5.92 -8.73 6.01
CA TYR A 93 -7.24 -8.90 5.36
C TYR A 93 -8.04 -10.11 5.86
N MET A 94 -7.35 -11.19 6.27
CA MET A 94 -7.99 -12.43 6.72
C MET A 94 -9.01 -12.23 7.88
N PRO A 95 -8.74 -11.41 8.92
CA PRO A 95 -9.69 -11.25 10.02
C PRO A 95 -10.99 -10.55 9.61
N GLU A 96 -10.91 -9.57 8.71
CA GLU A 96 -12.09 -8.85 8.22
C GLU A 96 -12.91 -9.73 7.27
N GLU A 97 -12.25 -10.56 6.45
CA GLU A 97 -12.92 -11.57 5.63
C GLU A 97 -13.64 -12.61 6.49
N GLU A 98 -12.97 -13.15 7.52
CA GLU A 98 -13.57 -14.13 8.44
C GLU A 98 -14.78 -13.53 9.18
N LYS A 99 -14.65 -12.29 9.66
CA LYS A 99 -15.75 -11.58 10.31
C LYS A 99 -16.93 -11.36 9.36
N ALA A 100 -16.68 -10.91 8.13
CA ALA A 100 -17.72 -10.74 7.12
C ALA A 100 -18.42 -12.07 6.79
N MET A 101 -17.67 -13.17 6.75
CA MET A 101 -18.22 -14.51 6.53
C MET A 101 -19.13 -14.95 7.68
N ILE A 102 -18.73 -14.70 8.94
CA ILE A 102 -19.56 -15.02 10.12
C ILE A 102 -20.83 -14.17 10.11
N GLU A 103 -20.72 -12.87 9.84
CA GLU A 103 -21.86 -11.95 9.77
C GLU A 103 -22.85 -12.37 8.68
N ALA A 104 -22.35 -12.68 7.47
CA ALA A 104 -23.16 -13.16 6.35
C ALA A 104 -23.89 -14.47 6.66
N LYS A 105 -23.36 -15.31 7.56
CA LYS A 105 -24.03 -16.53 8.02
C LYS A 105 -25.15 -16.25 9.03
N ILE A 106 -24.95 -15.30 9.94
CA ILE A 106 -25.88 -15.02 11.05
C ILE A 106 -27.03 -14.11 10.62
N LEU A 107 -26.78 -13.10 9.79
CA LEU A 107 -27.80 -12.14 9.36
C LEU A 107 -29.05 -12.82 8.76
N PRO A 108 -28.93 -13.81 7.85
CA PRO A 108 -30.08 -14.51 7.28
C PRO A 108 -30.92 -15.23 8.34
N GLU A 109 -30.28 -15.85 9.33
CA GLU A 109 -30.98 -16.52 10.43
C GLU A 109 -31.77 -15.51 11.27
N GLN A 110 -31.17 -14.35 11.58
CA GLN A 110 -31.85 -13.27 12.29
C GLN A 110 -33.01 -12.68 11.49
N VAL A 111 -32.86 -12.50 10.17
CA VAL A 111 -33.93 -12.02 9.29
C VAL A 111 -35.11 -12.99 9.28
N ILE A 112 -34.85 -14.30 9.19
CA ILE A 112 -35.89 -15.33 9.20
C ILE A 112 -36.64 -15.33 10.55
N GLU A 113 -35.92 -15.22 11.67
CA GLU A 113 -36.55 -15.21 12.99
C GLU A 113 -37.40 -13.94 13.20
N LEU A 114 -36.89 -12.76 12.82
CA LEU A 114 -37.67 -11.52 12.87
C LEU A 114 -38.92 -11.57 11.99
N GLN A 115 -38.83 -12.17 10.80
CA GLN A 115 -40.01 -12.38 9.93
C GLN A 115 -41.04 -13.30 10.59
N ARG A 116 -40.60 -14.35 11.30
CA ARG A 116 -41.49 -15.22 12.07
C ARG A 116 -42.15 -14.47 13.22
N GLU A 117 -41.40 -13.69 14.00
CA GLU A 117 -41.95 -12.90 15.12
C GLU A 117 -43.00 -11.88 14.63
N LEU A 118 -42.72 -11.20 13.51
CA LEU A 118 -43.68 -10.30 12.88
C LEU A 118 -44.96 -11.03 12.46
N ALA A 119 -44.84 -12.19 11.81
CA ALA A 119 -45.99 -13.00 11.43
C ALA A 119 -46.80 -13.49 12.65
N MET A 120 -46.15 -13.82 13.77
CA MET A 120 -46.84 -14.18 15.01
C MET A 120 -47.57 -12.99 15.66
N LYS A 121 -47.01 -11.79 15.54
CA LYS A 121 -47.60 -10.56 16.09
C LYS A 121 -48.74 -10.02 15.22
N GLU A 122 -48.67 -10.21 13.90
CA GLU A 122 -49.77 -9.94 12.97
C GLU A 122 -50.97 -10.86 13.27
N ASN A 123 -50.71 -12.14 13.56
CA ASN A 123 -51.74 -13.10 13.98
C ASN A 123 -52.30 -12.87 15.40
N SER A 124 -51.68 -11.98 16.21
CA SER A 124 -52.21 -11.61 17.54
C SER A 124 -53.03 -10.32 17.53
N PHE A 125 -53.19 -9.65 16.38
CA PHE A 125 -53.99 -8.42 16.27
C PHE A 125 -55.47 -8.68 15.91
N ASP A 126 -55.84 -9.94 15.67
CA ASP A 126 -57.22 -10.34 15.29
C ASP A 126 -58.15 -10.63 16.48
N GLU A 127 -57.74 -10.36 17.73
CA GLU A 127 -58.60 -10.55 18.91
C GLU A 127 -59.17 -9.25 19.51
N THR A 128 -59.31 -8.20 18.69
CA THR A 128 -60.23 -7.08 19.01
C THR A 128 -61.09 -6.70 17.81
N ASP A 129 -61.94 -7.63 17.37
CA ASP A 129 -63.15 -7.28 16.63
C ASP A 129 -64.31 -8.20 17.04
N THR A 130 -64.74 -8.07 18.29
CA THR A 130 -66.13 -8.33 18.64
C THR A 130 -66.80 -7.02 19.00
N PHE A 131 -67.84 -6.68 18.24
CA PHE A 131 -68.69 -5.49 18.29
C PHE A 131 -68.13 -4.25 17.58
N LEU A 132 -68.53 -4.07 16.32
CA LEU A 132 -69.51 -3.04 15.93
C LEU A 132 -70.07 -3.33 14.52
N HIS A 133 -71.09 -4.20 14.45
CA HIS A 133 -72.01 -4.23 13.30
C HIS A 133 -72.87 -2.96 13.32
N LEU A 134 -72.40 -1.88 12.69
CA LEU A 134 -73.27 -0.80 12.23
C LEU A 134 -73.46 -0.90 10.72
N ARG A 135 -74.44 -1.74 10.40
CA ARG A 135 -75.30 -1.70 9.21
C ARG A 135 -75.40 -0.28 8.62
N LEU A 136 -74.70 -0.05 7.51
CA LEU A 136 -75.01 1.08 6.62
C LEU A 136 -75.89 0.56 5.47
N PRO A 137 -76.96 1.30 5.11
CA PRO A 137 -77.88 0.87 4.07
C PRO A 137 -77.21 0.98 2.70
N VAL A 138 -77.41 -0.08 1.91
CA VAL A 138 -77.21 -0.09 0.47
C VAL A 138 -78.17 0.91 -0.14
N ASP A 139 -77.65 1.93 -0.81
CA ASP A 139 -78.40 2.65 -1.83
C ASP A 139 -77.66 2.63 -3.16
N SER A 140 -78.34 2.01 -4.10
CA SER A 140 -78.03 1.82 -5.51
C SER A 140 -78.00 3.15 -6.27
N ASN A 141 -77.00 3.35 -7.13
CA ASN A 141 -77.14 3.47 -8.60
C ASN A 141 -76.13 4.42 -9.29
N LEU A 142 -75.66 3.92 -10.44
CA LEU A 142 -75.20 4.63 -11.66
C LEU A 142 -73.88 5.44 -11.53
N LYS A 143 -72.87 5.30 -12.38
CA LYS A 143 -72.95 5.24 -13.84
C LYS A 143 -71.60 4.81 -14.46
N LEU A 144 -71.76 4.03 -15.53
CA LEU A 144 -70.83 3.56 -16.55
C LEU A 144 -69.83 4.63 -17.07
N GLY A 145 -68.56 4.24 -17.21
CA GLY A 145 -67.51 4.97 -17.93
C GLY A 145 -66.26 4.11 -18.12
N THR A 146 -66.08 3.60 -19.33
CA THR A 146 -65.04 2.65 -19.81
C THR A 146 -63.64 3.27 -19.96
N PRO A 147 -62.59 2.46 -20.20
CA PRO A 147 -61.21 2.78 -19.89
C PRO A 147 -60.49 3.51 -21.04
N LYS A 148 -59.39 4.18 -20.73
CA LYS A 148 -58.41 4.59 -21.74
C LYS A 148 -57.02 4.13 -21.32
N ALA A 149 -56.50 3.21 -22.12
CA ALA A 149 -55.10 2.89 -22.24
C ALA A 149 -54.48 3.81 -23.31
N GLU A 150 -53.31 4.35 -23.01
CA GLU A 150 -52.30 4.96 -23.90
C GLU A 150 -50.99 4.73 -23.11
N ASN A 151 -50.24 3.65 -23.30
CA ASN A 151 -49.33 3.34 -24.42
C ASN A 151 -48.53 4.55 -24.88
N ASP A 152 -47.27 4.61 -24.48
CA ASP A 152 -46.07 5.03 -25.23
C ASP A 152 -44.88 4.47 -24.40
N ALA A 153 -44.33 3.28 -24.65
CA ALA A 153 -43.54 2.83 -25.80
C ALA A 153 -42.28 3.68 -26.08
N ASP A 154 -41.13 3.00 -26.00
CA ASP A 154 -39.80 3.32 -26.55
C ASP A 154 -39.04 4.50 -25.92
N ASN A 155 -37.76 4.37 -25.56
CA ASN A 155 -36.64 3.84 -26.34
C ASN A 155 -35.37 3.66 -25.42
N PRO A 156 -34.23 3.07 -25.85
CA PRO A 156 -33.46 2.15 -25.03
C PRO A 156 -32.02 2.63 -24.74
N MET A 157 -31.35 1.82 -23.92
CA MET A 157 -29.92 1.50 -23.89
C MET A 157 -29.09 1.97 -25.11
N ILE A 158 -28.04 2.76 -24.85
CA ILE A 158 -26.82 2.76 -25.66
C ILE A 158 -25.63 2.52 -24.73
N ILE A 159 -24.90 1.47 -25.07
CA ILE A 159 -23.59 1.06 -24.59
C ILE A 159 -22.56 1.80 -25.45
N GLU A 160 -21.57 2.45 -24.82
CA GLU A 160 -20.17 2.49 -25.27
C GLU A 160 -19.26 2.88 -24.09
#